data_AF-A0A1H7N1Q0-F1
#
_entry.id   AF-A0A1H7N1Q0-F1
#
_cell.length_a   1.000
_cell.length_b   1.000
_cell.length_c   1.000
_cell.angle_alpha   90.00
_cell.angle_beta   90.00
_cell.angle_gamma   90.00
#
_symmetry.space_group_name_H-M   'P 1'
#
loop_
_entity.id
_entity.type
_entity.pdbx_description
1 polymer ?
#
loop_
_entity_poly.entity_id
_entity_poly.type
_entity_poly.pdbx_seq_one_letter_code
_entity_poly.pdbx_strand_id
1 'polypeptide(L)'
;MKIFLLGGTKDSINIIKFIKKNYDAYILTTTTTEYGAKLAKEGGSDDTIARPLPKEEIIDMIISKNYDILIDATHPFAEHITQTSASIANELEIPYLRFERPITNLENIDTSNVYYVNSFIEAGKLIASEFSKGNVLHFAGANTMEDILKNIPTDRFYPRILKVEKSVEKCNELNINPNHIIPMTGAASTKENIELIEKCNASVIITKESGEIGGVIDKIEAANAKNIAVVMIRRPQIKEINKKNIVSNLDELDVELKNFF
;
A
#
# COMPACT_ATOMS: atom_id res chain seq x y z
N MET A 1 -4.50 -26.72 -9.46
CA MET A 1 -4.52 -25.96 -8.19
C MET A 1 -5.49 -24.77 -8.30
N LYS A 2 -6.21 -24.45 -7.22
CA LYS A 2 -7.10 -23.29 -7.08
C LYS A 2 -6.52 -22.32 -6.06
N ILE A 3 -6.25 -21.10 -6.50
CA ILE A 3 -5.65 -20.02 -5.70
C ILE A 3 -6.71 -18.98 -5.40
N PHE A 4 -6.83 -18.62 -4.12
CA PHE A 4 -7.52 -17.40 -3.72
C PHE A 4 -6.50 -16.31 -3.45
N LEU A 5 -6.51 -15.24 -4.26
CA LEU A 5 -5.54 -14.16 -4.19
C LEU A 5 -6.21 -12.87 -3.67
N LEU A 6 -5.69 -12.34 -2.56
CA LEU A 6 -6.05 -11.02 -2.06
C LEU A 6 -5.14 -9.98 -2.73
N GLY A 7 -5.70 -9.13 -3.59
CA GLY A 7 -4.93 -8.30 -4.51
C GLY A 7 -5.41 -6.87 -4.66
N GLY A 8 -5.07 -6.26 -5.80
CA GLY A 8 -5.32 -4.83 -6.09
C GLY A 8 -4.05 -3.97 -6.03
N THR A 9 -2.88 -4.60 -5.98
CA THR A 9 -1.55 -3.95 -6.04
C THR A 9 -0.86 -4.30 -7.35
N LYS A 10 0.16 -3.52 -7.75
CA LYS A 10 1.02 -3.91 -8.88
C LYS A 10 1.67 -5.29 -8.65
N ASP A 11 2.03 -5.59 -7.40
CA ASP A 11 2.60 -6.87 -7.00
C ASP A 11 1.63 -8.02 -7.31
N SER A 12 0.35 -7.88 -6.95
CA SER A 12 -0.67 -8.89 -7.27
C SER A 12 -0.79 -9.18 -8.77
N ILE A 13 -0.68 -8.16 -9.64
CA ILE A 13 -0.73 -8.35 -11.09
C ILE A 13 0.49 -9.13 -11.59
N ASN A 14 1.68 -8.83 -11.06
CA ASN A 14 2.90 -9.54 -11.42
C ASN A 14 2.84 -11.01 -10.97
N ILE A 15 2.29 -11.28 -9.78
CA ILE A 15 2.07 -12.63 -9.27
C ILE A 15 1.11 -13.41 -10.16
N ILE A 16 -0.04 -12.84 -10.53
CA ILE A 16 -1.02 -13.50 -11.41
C ILE A 16 -0.35 -13.90 -12.73
N LYS A 17 0.35 -12.95 -13.38
CA LYS A 17 1.08 -13.22 -14.64
C LYS A 17 2.14 -14.31 -14.48
N PHE A 18 2.89 -14.26 -13.38
CA PHE A 18 3.92 -15.25 -13.08
C PHE A 18 3.31 -16.65 -12.93
N ILE A 19 2.24 -16.79 -12.14
CA ILE A 19 1.60 -18.07 -11.90
C ILE A 19 1.02 -18.62 -13.20
N LYS A 20 0.23 -17.83 -13.95
CA LYS A 20 -0.38 -18.28 -15.21
C LYS A 20 0.64 -18.64 -16.29
N LYS A 21 1.87 -18.11 -16.22
CA LYS A 21 2.96 -18.45 -17.14
C LYS A 21 3.61 -19.79 -16.79
N ASN A 22 3.75 -20.11 -15.51
CA ASN A 22 4.56 -21.24 -15.05
C ASN A 22 3.74 -22.45 -14.56
N TYR A 23 2.46 -22.25 -14.23
CA TYR A 23 1.61 -23.26 -13.61
C TYR A 23 0.21 -23.29 -14.21
N ASP A 24 -0.40 -24.48 -14.26
CA ASP A 24 -1.81 -24.65 -14.59
C ASP A 24 -2.67 -24.46 -13.32
N ALA A 25 -2.98 -23.19 -13.04
CA ALA A 25 -3.73 -22.77 -11.86
C ALA A 25 -5.01 -22.02 -12.24
N TYR A 26 -6.07 -22.27 -11.49
CA TYR A 26 -7.24 -21.39 -11.44
C TYR A 26 -7.01 -20.31 -10.38
N ILE A 27 -7.19 -19.03 -10.72
CA ILE A 27 -6.99 -17.90 -9.83
C ILE A 27 -8.28 -17.09 -9.70
N LEU A 28 -8.78 -16.98 -8.47
CA LEU A 28 -9.74 -15.93 -8.11
C LEU A 28 -8.98 -14.79 -7.42
N THR A 29 -9.11 -13.57 -7.94
CA THR A 29 -8.53 -12.38 -7.31
C THR A 29 -9.61 -11.49 -6.70
N THR A 30 -9.53 -11.19 -5.42
CA THR A 30 -10.36 -10.14 -4.80
C THR A 30 -9.59 -8.83 -4.69
N THR A 31 -10.27 -7.72 -4.95
CA THR A 31 -9.74 -6.37 -4.89
C THR A 31 -10.78 -5.43 -4.28
N THR A 32 -10.37 -4.24 -3.84
CA THR A 32 -11.30 -3.25 -3.28
C THR A 32 -11.94 -2.33 -4.32
N THR A 33 -11.58 -2.47 -5.60
CA THR A 33 -12.02 -1.57 -6.69
C THR A 33 -12.21 -2.29 -8.01
N GLU A 34 -13.16 -1.82 -8.82
CA GLU A 34 -13.39 -2.29 -10.19
C GLU A 34 -12.14 -2.18 -11.08
N TYR A 35 -11.37 -1.10 -10.92
CA TYR A 35 -10.12 -0.93 -11.65
C TYR A 35 -9.09 -2.02 -11.30
N GLY A 36 -8.94 -2.35 -10.02
CA GLY A 36 -8.09 -3.44 -9.57
C GLY A 36 -8.53 -4.80 -10.13
N ALA A 37 -9.83 -5.09 -10.09
CA ALA A 37 -10.39 -6.31 -10.66
C ALA A 37 -10.15 -6.41 -12.17
N LYS A 38 -10.38 -5.31 -12.92
CA LYS A 38 -10.06 -5.25 -14.35
C LYS A 38 -8.60 -5.58 -14.64
N LEU A 39 -7.66 -4.95 -13.92
CA LEU A 39 -6.23 -5.22 -14.08
C LEU A 39 -5.87 -6.68 -13.74
N ALA A 40 -6.48 -7.25 -12.70
CA ALA A 40 -6.27 -8.65 -12.33
C ALA A 40 -6.75 -9.61 -13.43
N LYS A 41 -7.91 -9.33 -14.02
CA LYS A 41 -8.45 -10.09 -15.16
C LYS A 41 -7.52 -10.00 -16.39
N GLU A 42 -7.08 -8.80 -16.74
CA GLU A 42 -6.10 -8.57 -17.82
C GLU A 42 -4.74 -9.24 -17.54
N GLY A 43 -4.37 -9.37 -16.26
CA GLY A 43 -3.19 -10.10 -15.81
C GLY A 43 -3.28 -11.62 -15.95
N GLY A 44 -4.47 -12.17 -16.17
CA GLY A 44 -4.71 -13.60 -16.35
C GLY A 44 -5.52 -14.27 -15.22
N SER A 45 -6.09 -13.50 -14.29
CA SER A 45 -6.98 -14.06 -13.26
C SER A 45 -8.22 -14.69 -13.90
N ASP A 46 -8.58 -15.90 -13.50
CA ASP A 46 -9.71 -16.64 -14.07
C ASP A 46 -11.04 -16.05 -13.61
N ASP A 47 -11.11 -15.50 -12.39
CA ASP A 47 -12.25 -14.77 -11.87
C ASP A 47 -11.82 -13.61 -10.96
N THR A 48 -12.71 -12.65 -10.71
CA THR A 48 -12.41 -11.46 -9.90
C THR A 48 -13.60 -10.97 -9.07
N ILE A 49 -13.33 -10.47 -7.85
CA ILE A 49 -14.29 -9.74 -7.03
C ILE A 49 -13.80 -8.31 -6.79
N ALA A 50 -14.68 -7.32 -7.02
CA ALA A 50 -14.34 -5.89 -6.99
C ALA A 50 -14.90 -5.16 -5.76
N ARG A 51 -14.85 -5.78 -4.58
CA ARG A 51 -15.32 -5.18 -3.33
C ARG A 51 -14.58 -5.75 -2.12
N PRO A 52 -14.56 -5.02 -0.98
CA PRO A 52 -14.16 -5.59 0.29
C PRO A 52 -15.00 -6.84 0.60
N LEU A 53 -14.32 -7.87 1.13
CA LEU A 53 -14.94 -9.11 1.58
C LEU A 53 -14.89 -9.17 3.12
N PRO A 54 -16.02 -9.39 3.80
CA PRO A 54 -16.04 -9.71 5.22
C PRO A 54 -15.33 -11.03 5.53
N LYS A 55 -14.93 -11.23 6.79
CA LYS A 55 -14.24 -12.44 7.27
C LYS A 55 -15.03 -13.70 6.92
N GLU A 56 -16.32 -13.69 7.21
CA GLU A 56 -17.24 -14.82 7.05
C GLU A 56 -17.33 -15.24 5.58
N GLU A 57 -17.37 -14.27 4.67
CA GLU A 57 -17.44 -14.54 3.24
C GLU A 57 -16.12 -15.14 2.72
N ILE A 58 -14.97 -14.68 3.20
CA ILE A 58 -13.68 -15.29 2.84
C ILE A 58 -13.64 -16.75 3.30
N ILE A 59 -14.11 -17.04 4.52
CA ILE A 59 -14.22 -18.42 5.05
C ILE A 59 -15.13 -19.27 4.17
N ASP A 60 -16.35 -18.80 3.91
CA ASP A 60 -17.33 -19.53 3.09
C ASP A 60 -16.79 -19.80 1.70
N MET A 61 -16.05 -18.86 1.10
CA MET A 61 -15.42 -19.03 -0.20
C MET A 61 -14.31 -20.07 -0.18
N ILE A 62 -13.45 -20.07 0.85
CA ILE A 62 -12.39 -21.07 1.01
C ILE A 62 -12.98 -22.47 1.10
N ILE A 63 -13.99 -22.64 1.95
CA ILE A 63 -14.64 -23.94 2.21
C ILE A 63 -15.46 -24.40 0.99
N SER A 64 -16.35 -23.55 0.48
CA SER A 64 -17.31 -23.97 -0.57
C SER A 64 -16.68 -24.19 -1.94
N LYS A 65 -15.61 -23.43 -2.26
CA LYS A 65 -14.95 -23.51 -3.58
C LYS A 65 -13.72 -24.40 -3.59
N ASN A 66 -13.33 -24.95 -2.43
CA ASN A 66 -12.15 -25.79 -2.21
C ASN A 66 -10.88 -25.13 -2.78
N TYR A 67 -10.50 -23.97 -2.24
CA TYR A 67 -9.22 -23.35 -2.58
C TYR A 67 -8.08 -24.08 -1.88
N ASP A 68 -6.97 -24.26 -2.60
CA ASP A 68 -5.80 -25.00 -2.11
C ASP A 68 -4.83 -24.10 -1.32
N ILE A 69 -4.81 -22.80 -1.64
CA ILE A 69 -3.91 -21.83 -1.03
C ILE A 69 -4.50 -20.42 -1.04
N LEU A 70 -4.27 -19.68 0.04
CA LEU A 70 -4.57 -18.26 0.17
C LEU A 70 -3.27 -17.45 -0.03
N ILE A 71 -3.21 -16.64 -1.09
CA ILE A 71 -2.09 -15.74 -1.36
C ILE A 71 -2.50 -14.31 -1.03
N ASP A 72 -1.81 -13.71 -0.07
CA ASP A 72 -2.01 -12.32 0.31
C ASP A 72 -0.99 -11.41 -0.39
N ALA A 73 -1.42 -10.73 -1.43
CA ALA A 73 -0.64 -9.72 -2.17
C ALA A 73 -1.19 -8.30 -1.96
N THR A 74 -1.90 -8.07 -0.85
CA THR A 74 -2.40 -6.74 -0.47
C THR A 74 -1.25 -5.77 -0.15
N HIS A 75 -1.51 -4.47 -0.08
CA HIS A 75 -0.45 -3.49 0.21
C HIS A 75 0.17 -3.74 1.60
N PRO A 76 1.48 -3.49 1.84
CA PRO A 76 2.11 -3.69 3.17
C PRO A 76 1.53 -2.86 4.33
N PHE A 77 0.58 -1.97 4.05
CA PHE A 77 -0.13 -1.16 5.05
C PHE A 77 -1.59 -1.59 5.20
N ALA A 78 -2.01 -2.67 4.53
CA ALA A 78 -3.35 -3.22 4.61
C ALA A 78 -3.46 -4.16 5.83
N GLU A 79 -3.16 -3.61 7.01
CA GLU A 79 -3.01 -4.36 8.26
C GLU A 79 -4.23 -5.23 8.58
N HIS A 80 -5.43 -4.63 8.54
CA HIS A 80 -6.66 -5.31 8.93
C HIS A 80 -6.97 -6.55 8.07
N ILE A 81 -6.90 -6.44 6.74
CA ILE A 81 -7.16 -7.57 5.85
C ILE A 81 -6.06 -8.63 5.94
N THR A 82 -4.82 -8.21 6.17
CA THR A 82 -3.69 -9.12 6.34
C THR A 82 -3.77 -9.91 7.66
N GLN A 83 -4.15 -9.25 8.76
CA GLN A 83 -4.44 -9.91 10.04
C GLN A 83 -5.61 -10.89 9.89
N THR A 84 -6.68 -10.46 9.21
CA THR A 84 -7.86 -11.27 8.97
C THR A 84 -7.53 -12.50 8.13
N SER A 85 -6.77 -12.34 7.04
CA SER A 85 -6.38 -13.42 6.14
C SER A 85 -5.48 -14.45 6.84
N ALA A 86 -4.49 -13.99 7.60
CA ALA A 86 -3.63 -14.86 8.40
C ALA A 86 -4.42 -15.62 9.48
N SER A 87 -5.35 -14.94 10.16
CA SER A 87 -6.21 -15.59 11.16
C SER A 87 -7.11 -16.66 10.54
N ILE A 88 -7.74 -16.37 9.39
CA ILE A 88 -8.59 -17.34 8.68
C ILE A 88 -7.75 -18.54 8.23
N ALA A 89 -6.55 -18.30 7.70
CA ALA A 89 -5.68 -19.37 7.25
C ALA A 89 -5.29 -20.33 8.38
N ASN A 90 -4.97 -19.77 9.56
CA ASN A 90 -4.69 -20.57 10.75
C ASN A 90 -5.94 -21.31 11.24
N GLU A 91 -7.12 -20.68 11.22
CA GLU A 91 -8.39 -21.27 11.67
C GLU A 91 -8.83 -22.45 10.78
N LEU A 92 -8.62 -22.34 9.47
CA LEU A 92 -9.03 -23.35 8.47
C LEU A 92 -7.90 -24.32 8.09
N GLU A 93 -6.71 -24.15 8.67
CA GLU A 93 -5.49 -24.89 8.32
C GLU A 93 -5.17 -24.89 6.80
N ILE A 94 -5.58 -23.84 6.08
CA ILE A 94 -5.26 -23.68 4.67
C ILE A 94 -3.86 -23.06 4.51
N PRO A 95 -3.04 -23.56 3.55
CA PRO A 95 -1.79 -22.93 3.19
C PRO A 95 -1.95 -21.42 2.91
N TYR A 96 -1.03 -20.64 3.46
CA TYR A 96 -1.03 -19.17 3.37
C TYR A 96 0.35 -18.65 3.01
N LEU A 97 0.40 -17.82 1.96
CA LEU A 97 1.60 -17.10 1.56
C LEU A 97 1.31 -15.60 1.50
N ARG A 98 2.13 -14.82 2.18
CA ARG A 98 2.12 -13.36 2.14
C ARG A 98 3.21 -12.91 1.20
N PHE A 99 2.83 -12.31 0.08
CA PHE A 99 3.78 -11.60 -0.76
C PHE A 99 4.00 -10.20 -0.20
N GLU A 100 5.16 -9.97 0.38
CA GLU A 100 5.53 -8.69 0.96
C GLU A 100 6.93 -8.27 0.51
N ARG A 101 6.99 -7.22 -0.30
CA ARG A 101 8.24 -6.61 -0.78
C ARG A 101 9.16 -6.21 0.38
N PRO A 102 10.49 -6.28 0.20
CA PRO A 102 11.44 -5.90 1.23
C PRO A 102 11.33 -4.42 1.60
N ILE A 103 11.91 -4.06 2.75
CA ILE A 103 12.12 -2.67 3.11
C ILE A 103 13.18 -2.09 2.16
N THR A 104 13.00 -0.86 1.72
CA THR A 104 13.96 -0.18 0.84
C THR A 104 15.32 -0.10 1.53
N ASN A 105 16.40 -0.51 0.84
CA ASN A 105 17.74 -0.25 1.33
C ASN A 105 18.06 1.25 1.22
N LEU A 106 18.39 1.89 2.33
CA LEU A 106 18.71 3.31 2.42
C LEU A 106 20.17 3.57 2.80
N GLU A 107 21.05 2.56 2.79
CA GLU A 107 22.46 2.69 3.21
C GLU A 107 23.24 3.81 2.51
N ASN A 108 22.90 4.13 1.26
CA ASN A 108 23.57 5.17 0.47
C ASN A 108 22.71 6.44 0.28
N ILE A 109 21.63 6.58 1.04
CA ILE A 109 20.71 7.73 0.96
C ILE A 109 20.85 8.53 2.25
N ASP A 110 20.99 9.85 2.14
CA ASP A 110 20.98 10.72 3.31
C ASP A 110 19.57 10.74 3.93
N THR A 111 19.44 10.13 5.11
CA THR A 111 18.21 10.07 5.89
C THR A 111 18.24 10.98 7.12
N SER A 112 19.18 11.93 7.20
CA SER A 112 19.36 12.81 8.36
C SER A 112 18.12 13.65 8.70
N ASN A 113 17.30 13.98 7.69
CA ASN A 113 16.05 14.73 7.84
C ASN A 113 14.79 13.86 7.68
N VAL A 114 14.93 12.55 7.91
CA VAL A 114 13.82 11.59 7.90
C VAL A 114 13.40 11.26 9.33
N TYR A 115 12.14 11.53 9.65
CA TYR A 115 11.54 11.32 10.95
C TYR A 115 10.58 10.13 10.88
N TYR A 116 10.91 9.06 11.60
CA TYR A 116 10.09 7.86 11.60
C TYR A 116 9.04 7.89 12.72
N VAL A 117 7.78 7.63 12.34
CA VAL A 117 6.64 7.52 13.26
C VAL A 117 5.91 6.20 13.01
N ASN A 118 5.11 5.76 13.98
CA ASN A 118 4.41 4.47 13.90
C ASN A 118 2.93 4.62 13.51
N SER A 119 2.40 5.84 13.45
CA SER A 119 1.02 6.10 13.04
C SER A 119 0.83 7.44 12.35
N PHE A 120 -0.29 7.58 11.62
CA PHE A 120 -0.69 8.84 10.99
C PHE A 120 -1.06 9.92 12.01
N ILE A 121 -1.55 9.54 13.19
CA ILE A 121 -1.81 10.46 14.31
C ILE A 121 -0.48 11.01 14.84
N GLU A 122 0.53 10.15 15.05
CA GLU A 122 1.87 10.59 15.45
C GLU A 122 2.51 11.51 14.40
N ALA A 123 2.32 11.22 13.10
CA ALA A 123 2.77 12.10 12.03
C ALA A 123 2.17 13.50 12.16
N GLY A 124 0.85 13.60 12.38
CA GLY A 124 0.17 14.88 12.60
C GLY A 124 0.71 15.64 13.82
N LYS A 125 0.92 14.94 14.95
CA LYS A 125 1.48 15.54 16.17
C LYS A 125 2.89 16.08 15.97
N LEU A 126 3.76 15.28 15.34
CA LEU A 126 5.14 15.68 15.05
C LEU A 126 5.19 16.91 14.13
N ILE A 127 4.32 16.96 13.11
CA ILE A 127 4.24 18.11 12.20
C ILE A 127 3.75 19.35 12.92
N ALA A 128 2.76 19.20 13.81
CA ALA A 128 2.27 20.31 14.61
C ALA A 128 3.36 20.90 15.53
N SER A 129 4.24 20.08 16.09
CA SER A 129 5.30 20.54 17.00
C SER A 129 6.55 21.05 16.27
N GLU A 130 7.09 20.29 15.32
CA GLU A 130 8.41 20.57 14.70
C GLU A 130 8.31 21.30 13.36
N PHE A 131 7.19 21.18 12.65
CA PHE A 131 7.01 21.67 11.26
C PHE A 131 5.79 22.58 11.12
N SER A 132 5.60 23.47 12.10
CA SER A 132 4.43 24.35 12.22
C SER A 132 4.31 25.45 11.16
N LYS A 133 5.35 25.68 10.34
CA LYS A 133 5.40 26.68 9.25
C LYS A 133 5.61 26.00 7.89
N GLY A 134 5.18 26.63 6.79
CA GLY A 134 5.28 26.08 5.41
C GLY A 134 4.04 25.30 4.96
N ASN A 135 4.13 24.43 3.95
CA ASN A 135 3.02 23.54 3.57
C ASN A 135 3.40 22.07 3.77
N VAL A 136 2.39 21.19 3.84
CA VAL A 136 2.52 19.75 4.07
C VAL A 136 2.10 19.01 2.82
N LEU A 137 3.04 18.30 2.19
CA LEU A 137 2.74 17.40 1.07
C LEU A 137 2.44 16.01 1.60
N HIS A 138 1.26 15.49 1.29
CA HIS A 138 0.82 14.20 1.81
C HIS A 138 0.77 13.14 0.70
N PHE A 139 1.71 12.21 0.74
CA PHE A 139 1.91 11.13 -0.24
C PHE A 139 1.52 9.75 0.34
N ALA A 140 0.59 9.71 1.29
CA ALA A 140 0.11 8.49 1.94
C ALA A 140 -1.34 8.09 1.58
N GLY A 141 -1.99 8.81 0.66
CA GLY A 141 -3.29 8.44 0.07
C GLY A 141 -4.51 8.83 0.90
N ALA A 142 -5.68 8.92 0.28
CA ALA A 142 -6.84 9.61 0.86
C ALA A 142 -7.30 9.11 2.24
N ASN A 143 -7.26 7.80 2.47
CA ASN A 143 -7.78 7.20 3.71
C ASN A 143 -6.94 7.50 4.97
N THR A 144 -5.74 8.08 4.82
CA THR A 144 -4.85 8.38 5.95
C THR A 144 -4.91 9.84 6.40
N MET A 145 -5.63 10.69 5.65
CA MET A 145 -5.67 12.14 5.90
C MET A 145 -6.32 12.48 7.24
N GLU A 146 -7.42 11.80 7.59
CA GLU A 146 -8.23 12.13 8.76
C GLU A 146 -7.44 12.11 10.06
N ASP A 147 -6.61 11.09 10.26
CA ASP A 147 -5.77 10.96 11.45
C ASP A 147 -4.71 12.05 11.59
N ILE A 148 -4.16 12.50 10.45
CA ILE A 148 -3.16 13.56 10.39
C ILE A 148 -3.82 14.91 10.71
N LEU A 149 -4.96 15.19 10.07
CA LEU A 149 -5.70 16.45 10.17
C LEU A 149 -6.31 16.69 11.55
N LYS A 150 -6.35 15.68 12.43
CA LYS A 150 -6.66 15.89 13.87
C LYS A 150 -5.69 16.85 14.56
N ASN A 151 -4.48 17.02 14.02
CA ASN A 151 -3.42 17.82 14.65
C ASN A 151 -2.89 18.96 13.77
N ILE A 152 -3.27 19.02 12.47
CA ILE A 152 -2.79 20.06 11.54
C ILE A 152 -3.95 20.69 10.77
N PRO A 153 -3.89 21.99 10.43
CA PRO A 153 -4.96 22.65 9.69
C PRO A 153 -4.94 22.28 8.20
N THR A 154 -6.12 22.30 7.57
CA THR A 154 -6.32 21.89 6.17
C THR A 154 -5.81 22.91 5.15
N ASP A 155 -5.65 24.18 5.55
CA ASP A 155 -5.21 25.31 4.72
C ASP A 155 -3.75 25.21 4.24
N ARG A 156 -2.93 24.41 4.92
CA ARG A 156 -1.54 24.11 4.54
C ARG A 156 -1.33 22.67 4.09
N PHE A 157 -2.41 21.90 3.90
CA PHE A 157 -2.35 20.47 3.59
C PHE A 157 -2.63 20.19 2.11
N TYR A 158 -1.67 19.56 1.44
CA TYR A 158 -1.69 19.26 0.01
C TYR A 158 -1.66 17.74 -0.21
N PRO A 159 -2.83 17.09 -0.24
CA PRO A 159 -2.90 15.66 -0.42
C PRO A 159 -2.72 15.27 -1.89
N ARG A 160 -1.88 14.27 -2.10
CA ARG A 160 -1.72 13.60 -3.38
C ARG A 160 -2.54 12.32 -3.42
N ILE A 161 -3.56 12.28 -4.27
CA ILE A 161 -4.56 11.20 -4.31
C ILE A 161 -4.79 10.64 -5.71
N LEU A 162 -5.25 9.39 -5.80
CA LEU A 162 -5.73 8.83 -7.05
C LEU A 162 -7.00 9.56 -7.49
N LYS A 163 -7.16 9.76 -8.80
CA LYS A 163 -8.37 10.40 -9.36
C LYS A 163 -9.53 9.41 -9.45
N VAL A 164 -10.00 8.95 -8.29
CA VAL A 164 -11.16 8.08 -8.11
C VAL A 164 -12.19 8.78 -7.22
N GLU A 165 -13.47 8.55 -7.48
CA GLU A 165 -14.60 9.20 -6.82
C GLU A 165 -14.47 9.19 -5.29
N LYS A 166 -14.27 8.01 -4.69
CA LYS A 166 -14.06 7.84 -3.24
C LYS A 166 -12.93 8.70 -2.66
N SER A 167 -11.84 8.91 -3.40
CA SER A 167 -10.73 9.74 -2.91
C SER A 167 -11.08 11.23 -2.93
N VAL A 168 -11.87 11.65 -3.92
CA VAL A 168 -12.36 13.03 -4.04
C VAL A 168 -13.43 13.30 -2.98
N GLU A 169 -14.37 12.38 -2.78
CA GLU A 169 -15.38 12.44 -1.71
C GLU A 169 -14.71 12.60 -0.34
N LYS A 170 -13.69 11.80 -0.04
CA LYS A 170 -12.94 11.90 1.21
C LYS A 170 -12.26 13.26 1.40
N CYS A 171 -11.79 13.89 0.32
CA CYS A 171 -11.24 15.26 0.39
C CYS A 171 -12.33 16.29 0.72
N ASN A 172 -13.52 16.15 0.14
CA ASN A 172 -14.66 17.02 0.41
C ASN A 172 -15.14 16.90 1.86
N GLU A 173 -15.28 15.67 2.38
CA GLU A 173 -15.64 15.39 3.78
C GLU A 173 -14.68 16.05 4.77
N LEU A 174 -13.38 16.05 4.43
CA LEU A 174 -12.32 16.62 5.26
C LEU A 174 -12.09 18.13 5.00
N ASN A 175 -12.96 18.78 4.22
CA ASN A 175 -12.86 20.20 3.86
C ASN A 175 -11.48 20.59 3.28
N ILE A 176 -10.89 19.71 2.45
CA ILE A 176 -9.68 20.02 1.71
C ILE A 176 -10.00 21.03 0.61
N ASN A 177 -9.21 22.10 0.53
CA ASN A 177 -9.33 23.06 -0.56
C ASN A 177 -9.09 22.33 -1.91
N PRO A 178 -10.02 22.39 -2.88
CA PRO A 178 -9.84 21.74 -4.18
C PRO A 178 -8.54 22.10 -4.90
N ASN A 179 -8.03 23.32 -4.69
CA ASN A 179 -6.76 23.78 -5.28
C ASN A 179 -5.52 23.12 -4.64
N HIS A 180 -5.66 22.47 -3.49
CA HIS A 180 -4.57 21.75 -2.82
C HIS A 180 -4.52 20.26 -3.21
N ILE A 181 -5.55 19.76 -3.91
CA ILE A 181 -5.64 18.35 -4.30
C ILE A 181 -4.72 18.10 -5.49
N ILE A 182 -3.74 17.21 -5.31
CA ILE A 182 -2.78 16.82 -6.35
C ILE A 182 -3.18 15.45 -6.89
N PRO A 183 -3.67 15.34 -8.14
CA PRO A 183 -3.98 14.04 -8.72
C PRO A 183 -2.70 13.23 -8.98
N MET A 184 -2.76 11.91 -8.81
CA MET A 184 -1.68 10.99 -9.19
C MET A 184 -2.19 9.79 -9.99
N THR A 185 -1.28 9.24 -10.81
CA THR A 185 -1.44 7.99 -11.57
C THR A 185 -0.42 6.92 -11.15
N GLY A 186 0.51 7.23 -10.23
CA GLY A 186 1.55 6.33 -9.76
C GLY A 186 2.58 7.05 -8.88
N ALA A 187 3.68 6.35 -8.55
CA ALA A 187 4.84 6.95 -7.91
C ALA A 187 5.46 8.01 -8.86
N ALA A 188 5.87 9.15 -8.29
CA ALA A 188 6.60 10.18 -9.04
C ALA A 188 8.10 10.00 -8.86
N SER A 189 8.83 10.37 -9.91
CA SER A 189 10.28 10.54 -9.90
C SER A 189 10.75 11.64 -8.95
N THR A 190 12.04 11.64 -8.60
CA THR A 190 12.70 12.71 -7.84
C THR A 190 12.41 14.09 -8.42
N LYS A 191 12.49 14.25 -9.75
CA LYS A 191 12.24 15.53 -10.43
C LYS A 191 10.82 16.03 -10.26
N GLU A 192 9.83 15.16 -10.48
CA GLU A 192 8.41 15.51 -10.31
C GLU A 192 8.10 15.86 -8.84
N ASN A 193 8.69 15.13 -7.87
CA ASN A 193 8.54 15.46 -6.46
C ASN A 193 9.14 16.83 -6.12
N ILE A 194 10.31 17.17 -6.69
CA ILE A 194 10.91 18.51 -6.56
C ILE A 194 9.96 19.60 -7.06
N GLU A 195 9.37 19.43 -8.24
CA GLU A 195 8.42 20.41 -8.82
C GLU A 195 7.19 20.58 -7.93
N LEU A 196 6.68 19.48 -7.33
CA LEU A 196 5.57 19.54 -6.38
C LEU A 196 5.95 20.28 -5.09
N ILE A 197 7.15 20.05 -4.55
CA ILE A 197 7.65 20.76 -3.36
C ILE A 197 7.68 22.26 -3.60
N GLU A 198 8.22 22.70 -4.74
CA GLU A 198 8.30 24.11 -5.10
C GLU A 198 6.92 24.72 -5.33
N LYS A 199 6.09 24.07 -6.16
CA LYS A 199 4.74 24.56 -6.49
C LYS A 199 3.87 24.73 -5.26
N CYS A 200 3.99 23.81 -4.30
CA CYS A 200 3.23 23.85 -3.06
C CYS A 200 3.94 24.62 -1.94
N ASN A 201 5.16 25.14 -2.15
CA ASN A 201 5.98 25.73 -1.09
C ASN A 201 6.03 24.85 0.18
N ALA A 202 6.28 23.56 -0.03
CA ALA A 202 6.21 22.57 1.03
C ALA A 202 7.45 22.63 1.94
N SER A 203 7.24 22.27 3.20
CA SER A 203 8.26 22.21 4.26
C SER A 203 8.46 20.80 4.80
N VAL A 204 7.51 19.90 4.53
CA VAL A 204 7.54 18.52 4.97
C VAL A 204 6.73 17.64 4.03
N ILE A 205 7.22 16.43 3.77
CA ILE A 205 6.51 15.36 3.07
C ILE A 205 6.07 14.31 4.09
N ILE A 206 4.82 13.85 4.00
CA ILE A 206 4.34 12.67 4.72
C ILE A 206 4.32 11.50 3.74
N THR A 207 4.96 10.39 4.07
CA THR A 207 4.91 9.18 3.25
C THR A 207 4.98 7.89 4.05
N LYS A 208 4.74 6.76 3.37
CA LYS A 208 4.78 5.42 3.93
C LYS A 208 6.10 4.74 3.57
N GLU A 209 6.54 3.82 4.40
CA GLU A 209 7.64 2.87 4.10
C GLU A 209 7.18 1.80 3.08
N SER A 210 6.83 2.26 1.88
CA SER A 210 6.19 1.48 0.82
C SER A 210 7.19 0.82 -0.12
N GLY A 211 8.42 0.49 0.31
CA GLY A 211 9.43 -0.16 -0.53
C GLY A 211 9.83 0.64 -1.78
N GLU A 212 10.66 0.05 -2.64
CA GLU A 212 11.18 0.68 -3.86
C GLU A 212 10.09 1.03 -4.88
N ILE A 213 9.15 0.11 -5.16
CA ILE A 213 8.03 0.34 -6.09
C ILE A 213 7.17 1.55 -5.67
N GLY A 214 7.15 1.86 -4.37
CA GLY A 214 6.44 3.02 -3.84
C GLY A 214 7.19 4.36 -3.97
N GLY A 215 8.40 4.37 -4.54
CA GLY A 215 9.23 5.55 -4.76
C GLY A 215 9.71 6.18 -3.44
N VAL A 216 10.14 5.37 -2.46
CA VAL A 216 10.65 5.90 -1.19
C VAL A 216 11.92 6.72 -1.41
N ILE A 217 12.86 6.21 -2.21
CA ILE A 217 14.13 6.90 -2.53
C ILE A 217 13.84 8.24 -3.21
N ASP A 218 13.01 8.24 -4.27
CA ASP A 218 12.67 9.46 -5.02
C ASP A 218 12.10 10.59 -4.15
N LYS A 219 11.36 10.24 -3.08
CA LYS A 219 10.79 11.22 -2.15
C LYS A 219 11.84 11.78 -1.20
N ILE A 220 12.74 10.94 -0.70
CA ILE A 220 13.83 11.36 0.20
C ILE A 220 14.81 12.24 -0.57
N GLU A 221 15.23 11.83 -1.76
CA GLU A 221 16.13 12.62 -2.60
C GLU A 221 15.54 13.98 -2.95
N ALA A 222 14.24 14.04 -3.30
CA ALA A 222 13.57 15.30 -3.57
C ALA A 222 13.50 16.21 -2.34
N ALA A 223 13.23 15.63 -1.17
CA ALA A 223 13.22 16.35 0.10
C ALA A 223 14.62 16.91 0.44
N ASN A 224 15.67 16.11 0.27
CA ASN A 224 17.06 16.51 0.48
C ASN A 224 17.46 17.63 -0.48
N ALA A 225 17.11 17.51 -1.77
CA ALA A 225 17.39 18.54 -2.78
C ALA A 225 16.72 19.89 -2.47
N LYS A 226 15.63 19.88 -1.70
CA LYS A 226 14.90 21.09 -1.27
C LYS A 226 15.08 21.43 0.20
N ASN A 227 15.93 20.69 0.91
CA ASN A 227 16.19 20.87 2.33
C ASN A 227 14.90 20.90 3.18
N ILE A 228 13.99 19.95 2.92
CA ILE A 228 12.74 19.78 3.67
C ILE A 228 12.71 18.42 4.38
N ALA A 229 11.85 18.28 5.38
CA ALA A 229 11.75 17.04 6.16
C ALA A 229 10.88 15.98 5.47
N VAL A 230 11.16 14.71 5.79
CA VAL A 230 10.26 13.59 5.47
C VAL A 230 9.78 12.96 6.77
N VAL A 231 8.47 12.96 6.98
CA VAL A 231 7.81 12.18 8.02
C VAL A 231 7.40 10.84 7.43
N MET A 232 8.10 9.78 7.82
CA MET A 232 7.92 8.44 7.31
C MET A 232 7.15 7.57 8.30
N ILE A 233 5.98 7.09 7.89
CA ILE A 233 5.22 6.12 8.67
C ILE A 233 5.85 4.75 8.42
N ARG A 234 6.31 4.11 9.51
CA ARG A 234 6.84 2.74 9.49
C ARG A 234 5.79 1.75 9.04
N ARG A 235 6.22 0.68 8.39
CA ARG A 235 5.33 -0.43 8.05
C ARG A 235 4.77 -1.06 9.33
N PRO A 236 3.45 -1.37 9.40
CA PRO A 236 2.86 -2.08 10.53
C PRO A 236 3.50 -3.45 10.73
N GLN A 237 3.69 -3.87 11.97
CA GLN A 237 4.12 -5.22 12.31
C GLN A 237 2.91 -6.08 12.66
N ILE A 238 2.69 -7.13 11.87
CA ILE A 238 1.54 -8.04 12.03
C ILE A 238 2.00 -9.31 12.72
N LYS A 239 1.48 -9.57 13.93
CA LYS A 239 1.94 -10.66 14.80
C LYS A 239 1.44 -12.04 14.34
N GLU A 240 0.31 -12.04 13.65
CA GLU A 240 -0.42 -13.22 13.19
C GLU A 240 0.26 -13.91 12.00
N ILE A 241 1.19 -13.21 11.32
CA ILE A 241 1.93 -13.77 10.19
C ILE A 241 3.20 -14.46 10.68
N ASN A 242 3.32 -15.75 10.40
CA ASN A 242 4.58 -16.46 10.57
C ASN A 242 5.57 -16.01 9.49
N LYS A 243 6.79 -15.63 9.90
CA LYS A 243 7.86 -15.18 8.96
C LYS A 243 8.13 -16.19 7.84
N LYS A 244 7.96 -17.48 8.08
CA LYS A 244 8.14 -18.53 7.06
C LYS A 244 7.12 -18.46 5.93
N ASN A 245 5.98 -17.81 6.15
CA ASN A 245 4.92 -17.65 5.16
C ASN A 245 5.10 -16.38 4.33
N ILE A 246 6.15 -15.59 4.58
CA ILE A 246 6.41 -14.34 3.85
C ILE A 246 7.41 -14.61 2.73
N VAL A 247 7.05 -14.20 1.52
CA VAL A 247 7.94 -14.17 0.35
C VAL A 247 8.07 -12.75 -0.15
N SER A 248 9.26 -12.35 -0.56
CA SER A 248 9.59 -10.96 -0.90
C SER A 248 9.81 -10.71 -2.38
N ASN A 249 9.91 -11.76 -3.19
CA ASN A 249 10.08 -11.70 -4.64
C ASN A 249 9.44 -12.93 -5.32
N LEU A 250 9.39 -12.91 -6.65
CA LEU A 250 8.76 -13.98 -7.43
C LEU A 250 9.54 -15.30 -7.37
N ASP A 251 10.86 -15.27 -7.15
CA ASP A 251 11.68 -16.48 -7.06
C ASP A 251 11.41 -17.23 -5.75
N GLU A 252 11.31 -16.51 -4.63
CA GLU A 252 10.88 -17.08 -3.34
C GLU A 252 9.45 -17.62 -3.41
N LEU A 253 8.53 -16.89 -4.07
CA LEU A 253 7.18 -17.38 -4.32
C LEU A 253 7.19 -18.67 -5.15
N ASP A 254 8.03 -18.75 -6.18
CA ASP A 254 8.16 -19.95 -7.02
C ASP A 254 8.60 -21.18 -6.23
N VAL A 255 9.58 -21.01 -5.33
CA VAL A 255 10.06 -22.08 -4.46
C VAL A 255 8.92 -22.62 -3.59
N GLU A 256 8.12 -21.73 -2.98
CA GLU A 256 7.00 -22.16 -2.16
C GLU A 256 5.88 -22.81 -2.98
N LEU A 257 5.56 -22.27 -4.16
CA LEU A 257 4.49 -22.80 -5.02
C LEU A 257 4.80 -24.20 -5.57
N LYS A 258 6.07 -24.55 -5.78
CA LYS A 258 6.47 -25.91 -6.19
C LYS A 258 6.10 -27.00 -5.20
N ASN A 259 5.85 -26.66 -3.93
CA ASN A 259 5.39 -27.64 -2.95
C ASN A 259 3.93 -28.06 -3.19
N PHE A 260 3.19 -27.36 -4.06
CA PHE A 260 1.77 -27.58 -4.32
C PHE A 260 1.47 -28.15 -5.72
N PHE A 261 2.45 -28.16 -6.63
CA PHE A 261 2.35 -28.67 -8.02
C PHE A 261 3.30 -29.83 -8.26
#